data_AF-M1DLE1-F1
#
_entry.id   AF-M1DLE1-F1
#
_cell.length_a   1.000
_cell.length_b   1.000
_cell.length_c   1.000
_cell.angle_alpha   90.00
_cell.angle_beta   90.00
_cell.angle_gamma   90.00
#
_symmetry.space_group_name_H-M   'P 1'
#
loop_
_entity.id
_entity.type
_entity.pdbx_description
1 polymer ?
#
loop_
_entity_poly.entity_id
_entity_poly.type
_entity_poly.pdbx_seq_one_letter_code
_entity_poly.pdbx_strand_id
1 'polypeptide(L)'
;MMSPNHWDPSTKTFSHPLRLDDSIRSALTFISQPPGEDHLVIKVYGATILSLKDEGAIQSQVKRMLRFYDKDEQDVTYFHKIHPHGEAKGFGRMFRSPILFEDVAKSLLPRYCP
;
A
#
# COMPACT_ATOMS: atom_id res chain seq x y z
N MET A 1 7.54 -15.38 6.56
CA MET A 1 6.48 -15.87 5.65
C MET A 1 5.76 -14.64 5.09
N MET A 2 5.51 -14.55 3.79
CA MET A 2 4.84 -13.39 3.18
C MET A 2 3.38 -13.39 3.63
N SER A 3 3.02 -12.50 4.54
CA SER A 3 1.64 -12.42 5.03
C SER A 3 0.73 -12.08 3.85
N PRO A 4 -0.41 -12.76 3.67
CA PRO A 4 -1.41 -12.37 2.68
C PRO A 4 -1.80 -10.91 2.86
N ASN A 5 -2.04 -10.23 1.75
CA ASN A 5 -2.73 -8.95 1.76
C ASN A 5 -4.15 -9.18 2.30
N HIS A 6 -4.55 -8.44 3.33
CA HIS A 6 -5.89 -8.55 3.88
C HIS A 6 -6.65 -7.25 3.62
N TRP A 7 -7.74 -7.36 2.86
CA TRP A 7 -8.67 -6.28 2.57
C TRP A 7 -10.01 -6.60 3.23
N ASP A 8 -10.47 -5.71 4.10
CA ASP A 8 -11.82 -5.75 4.67
C ASP A 8 -12.72 -4.77 3.89
N PRO A 9 -13.65 -5.28 3.05
CA PRO A 9 -14.55 -4.42 2.29
C PRO A 9 -15.56 -3.67 3.16
N SER A 10 -15.93 -4.22 4.32
CA SER A 10 -16.96 -3.65 5.18
C SER A 10 -16.50 -2.36 5.85
N THR A 11 -15.24 -2.33 6.29
CA THR A 11 -14.62 -1.16 6.91
C THR A 11 -13.78 -0.35 5.92
N LYS A 12 -13.62 -0.84 4.68
CA LYS A 12 -12.69 -0.30 3.67
C LYS A 12 -11.27 -0.15 4.21
N THR A 13 -10.82 -1.17 4.93
CA THR A 13 -9.51 -1.16 5.60
C THR A 13 -8.60 -2.20 4.98
N PHE A 14 -7.43 -1.75 4.54
CA PHE A 14 -6.35 -2.61 4.12
C PHE A 14 -5.39 -2.84 5.28
N SER A 15 -5.03 -4.09 5.56
CA SER A 15 -4.10 -4.42 6.63
C SER A 15 -2.93 -5.26 6.14
N HIS A 16 -1.73 -4.88 6.57
CA HIS A 16 -0.51 -5.58 6.23
C HIS A 16 0.59 -5.29 7.27
N PRO A 17 1.46 -6.27 7.59
CA PRO A 17 2.67 -5.99 8.34
C PRO A 17 3.63 -5.13 7.51
N LEU A 18 4.07 -3.99 8.04
CA LEU A 18 5.07 -3.13 7.40
C LEU A 18 6.37 -3.15 8.20
N ARG A 19 7.50 -3.07 7.50
CA ARG A 19 8.82 -3.07 8.14
C ARG A 19 9.09 -1.74 8.84
N LEU A 20 9.75 -1.81 9.98
CA LEU A 20 10.26 -0.64 10.69
C LEU A 20 11.60 -0.20 10.08
N ASP A 21 12.18 0.92 10.55
CA ASP A 21 13.39 1.52 9.98
C ASP A 21 14.58 0.54 9.96
N ASP A 22 14.69 -0.28 11.01
CA ASP A 22 15.73 -1.31 11.12
C ASP A 22 15.60 -2.46 10.11
N SER A 23 14.53 -2.50 9.33
CA SER A 23 14.22 -3.53 8.33
C SER A 23 14.11 -4.96 8.87
N ILE A 24 14.22 -5.15 10.18
CA ILE A 24 14.19 -6.45 10.88
C ILE A 24 12.81 -6.63 11.52
N ARG A 25 12.35 -5.61 12.24
CA ARG A 25 11.05 -5.62 12.91
C ARG A 25 9.96 -5.24 11.92
N SER A 26 8.75 -5.72 12.18
CA SER A 26 7.55 -5.31 11.46
C SER A 26 6.44 -5.05 12.45
N ALA A 27 5.57 -4.10 12.10
CA ALA A 27 4.39 -3.78 12.88
C ALA A 27 3.14 -4.04 12.03
N LEU A 28 2.06 -4.49 12.67
CA LEU A 28 0.80 -4.69 11.99
C LEU A 28 0.18 -3.32 11.71
N THR A 29 -0.08 -3.01 10.44
CA THR A 29 -0.65 -1.73 10.04
C THR A 29 -2.04 -1.90 9.45
N PHE A 30 -2.90 -0.93 9.72
CA PHE A 30 -4.23 -0.80 9.14
C PHE A 30 -4.30 0.56 8.46
N ILE A 31 -4.69 0.55 7.19
CA ILE A 31 -4.70 1.71 6.30
C ILE A 31 -6.14 1.87 5.83
N SER A 32 -6.73 3.03 6.12
CA SER A 32 -8.11 3.36 5.79
C SER A 32 -8.23 4.83 5.45
N GLN A 33 -9.15 5.17 4.55
CA GLN A 33 -9.56 6.55 4.30
C GLN A 33 -10.86 6.83 5.06
N PRO A 34 -10.87 7.77 6.03
CA PRO A 34 -12.11 8.15 6.68
C PRO A 34 -13.11 8.76 5.68
N PRO A 35 -14.43 8.56 5.85
CA PRO A 35 -15.42 9.12 4.93
C PRO A 35 -15.35 10.65 4.89
N GLY A 36 -15.20 11.22 3.70
CA GLY A 36 -15.17 12.68 3.48
C GLY A 36 -13.79 13.33 3.64
N GLU A 37 -12.77 12.55 4.01
CA GLU A 37 -11.40 13.05 4.18
C GLU A 37 -10.54 12.81 2.93
N ASP A 38 -9.61 13.72 2.67
CA ASP A 38 -8.63 13.64 1.58
C ASP A 38 -7.31 12.97 1.99
N HIS A 39 -7.22 12.47 3.22
CA HIS A 39 -6.03 11.84 3.78
C HIS A 39 -6.27 10.38 4.17
N LEU A 40 -5.18 9.61 4.22
CA LEU A 40 -5.20 8.26 4.76
C LEU A 40 -4.81 8.27 6.23
N VAL A 41 -5.47 7.41 7.01
CA VAL A 41 -5.11 7.12 8.39
C VAL A 41 -4.41 5.77 8.43
N ILE A 42 -3.21 5.75 9.02
CA ILE A 42 -2.43 4.54 9.26
C ILE A 42 -2.42 4.28 10.76
N LYS A 43 -3.05 3.18 11.19
CA LYS A 43 -2.99 2.70 12.57
C LYS A 43 -1.96 1.60 12.68
N VAL A 44 -1.07 1.70 13.65
CA VAL A 44 0.02 0.74 13.87
C VAL A 44 -0.20 0.04 15.20
N TYR A 45 -0.19 -1.29 15.19
CA TYR A 45 -0.35 -2.13 16.38
C TYR A 45 0.94 -2.89 16.67
N GLY A 46 1.21 -3.13 17.95
CA GLY A 46 2.39 -3.87 18.42
C GLY A 46 3.63 -3.01 18.65
N ALA A 47 3.53 -1.68 18.47
CA ALA A 47 4.56 -0.72 18.87
C ALA A 47 3.96 0.24 19.90
N THR A 48 4.49 0.26 21.13
CA THR A 48 4.04 1.19 22.19
C THR A 48 4.48 2.63 21.92
N ILE A 49 5.63 2.80 21.25
CA ILE A 49 6.17 4.09 20.81
C ILE A 49 6.79 3.89 19.42
N LEU A 50 6.33 4.67 18.45
CA LEU A 50 6.92 4.75 17.11
C LEU A 50 7.97 5.86 17.10
N SER A 51 9.17 5.55 16.60
CA SER A 51 10.16 6.60 16.34
C SER A 51 9.82 7.34 15.05
N LEU A 52 10.28 8.59 14.90
CA LEU A 52 10.10 9.36 13.65
C LEU A 52 10.67 8.64 12.43
N LYS A 53 11.73 7.85 12.60
CA LYS A 53 12.30 7.04 11.52
C LYS A 53 11.38 5.89 11.13
N ASP A 54 10.80 5.22 12.12
CA ASP A 54 9.84 4.13 11.88
C ASP A 54 8.58 4.65 11.19
N GLU A 55 8.07 5.82 11.61
CA GLU A 55 6.95 6.50 10.92
C GLU A 55 7.29 6.78 9.47
N GLY A 56 8.47 7.35 9.20
CA GLY A 56 8.94 7.62 7.84
C GLY A 56 9.10 6.35 6.99
N ALA A 57 9.57 5.25 7.58
CA ALA A 57 9.70 3.95 6.92
C ALA A 57 8.33 3.36 6.56
N ILE A 58 7.35 3.47 7.47
CA ILE A 58 5.97 3.02 7.24
C ILE A 58 5.32 3.87 6.15
N GLN A 59 5.40 5.20 6.25
CA GLN A 59 4.85 6.12 5.24
C GLN A 59 5.45 5.87 3.86
N SER A 60 6.76 5.64 3.77
CA SER A 60 7.45 5.33 2.52
C SER A 60 6.94 4.03 1.87
N GLN A 61 6.71 2.99 2.68
CA GLN A 61 6.12 1.74 2.18
C GLN A 61 4.68 1.94 1.71
N VAL A 62 3.83 2.66 2.46
CA VAL A 62 2.44 2.95 2.05
C VAL A 62 2.39 3.78 0.78
N LYS A 63 3.25 4.81 0.68
CA LYS A 63 3.40 5.65 -0.52
C LYS A 63 3.74 4.80 -1.74
N ARG A 64 4.64 3.83 -1.58
CA ARG A 64 4.99 2.85 -2.63
C ARG A 64 3.82 1.95 -3.01
N MET A 65 3.15 1.37 -2.01
CA MET A 65 2.05 0.41 -2.22
C MET A 65 0.89 1.03 -2.99
N LEU A 66 0.54 2.27 -2.64
CA LEU A 66 -0.58 3.00 -3.21
C LEU A 66 -0.21 3.89 -4.40
N ARG A 67 1.09 3.95 -4.74
CA ARG A 67 1.61 4.73 -5.87
C ARG A 67 1.25 6.22 -5.76
N PHE A 68 1.66 6.83 -4.65
CA PHE A 68 1.42 8.24 -4.36
C PHE A 68 2.66 9.11 -4.67
N TYR A 69 3.28 8.93 -5.85
CA TYR A 69 4.31 9.83 -6.35
C TYR A 69 3.76 10.70 -7.49
N ASP A 70 4.33 11.88 -7.73
CA ASP A 70 3.84 12.81 -8.76
C ASP A 70 3.81 12.16 -10.15
N LYS A 71 4.77 11.29 -10.44
CA LYS A 71 4.79 10.51 -11.69
C LYS A 71 3.58 9.58 -11.80
N ASP A 72 3.14 8.97 -10.70
CA ASP A 72 1.98 8.08 -10.72
C ASP A 72 0.69 8.85 -11.02
N GLU A 73 0.56 10.08 -10.50
CA GLU A 73 -0.57 10.96 -10.83
C GLU A 73 -0.60 11.32 -12.32
N GLN A 74 0.57 11.61 -12.90
CA GLN A 74 0.70 11.85 -14.33
C GLN A 74 0.33 10.61 -15.15
N ASP A 75 0.81 9.43 -14.74
CA ASP A 75 0.52 8.15 -15.40
C ASP A 75 -0.99 7.83 -15.37
N VAL A 76 -1.67 8.05 -14.23
CA VAL A 76 -3.12 7.85 -14.09
C VAL A 76 -3.90 8.85 -14.93
N THR A 77 -3.51 10.13 -14.90
CA THR A 77 -4.14 11.16 -15.71
C THR A 77 -4.01 10.85 -17.20
N TYR A 78 -2.84 10.38 -17.63
CA TYR A 78 -2.63 9.94 -19.00
C TYR A 78 -3.49 8.70 -19.35
N PHE A 79 -3.57 7.73 -18.44
CA PHE A 79 -4.44 6.55 -18.59
C PHE A 79 -5.92 6.94 -18.75
N HIS A 80 -6.41 7.90 -17.97
CA HIS A 80 -7.80 8.37 -18.06
C HIS A 80 -8.09 9.08 -19.40
N LYS A 81 -7.13 9.81 -19.96
CA LYS A 81 -7.26 10.42 -21.30
C LYS A 81 -7.46 9.37 -22.40
N ILE A 82 -6.73 8.26 -22.34
CA ILE A 82 -6.85 7.17 -23.33
C ILE A 82 -8.01 6.22 -23.01
N HIS A 83 -8.45 6.18 -21.76
CA HIS A 83 -9.52 5.29 -21.28
C HIS A 83 -10.49 6.01 -20.33
N PRO A 84 -11.43 6.83 -20.88
CA PRO A 84 -12.36 7.64 -20.06
C PRO A 84 -13.27 6.82 -19.14
N HIS A 85 -13.56 5.56 -19.49
CA HIS A 85 -14.31 4.66 -18.64
C HIS A 85 -13.60 4.36 -17.31
N GLY A 86 -12.26 4.37 -17.31
CA GLY A 86 -11.45 4.24 -16.10
C GLY A 86 -11.68 5.39 -15.13
N GLU A 87 -11.74 6.61 -15.67
CA GLU A 87 -12.02 7.82 -14.91
C GLU A 87 -13.44 7.78 -14.32
N ALA A 88 -14.44 7.45 -15.15
CA ALA A 88 -15.84 7.36 -14.72
C ALA A 88 -16.06 6.33 -13.60
N LYS A 89 -15.27 5.25 -13.59
CA LYS A 89 -15.31 4.22 -12.53
C LYS A 89 -14.35 4.46 -11.37
N GLY A 90 -13.48 5.48 -11.45
CA GLY A 90 -12.52 5.83 -10.41
C GLY A 90 -11.36 4.84 -10.24
N PHE A 91 -10.95 4.11 -11.29
CA PHE A 91 -9.79 3.22 -11.23
C PHE A 91 -8.68 3.66 -12.19
N GLY A 92 -7.43 3.26 -11.91
CA GLY A 92 -6.28 3.58 -12.76
C GLY A 92 -4.94 3.37 -12.07
N ARG A 93 -4.90 3.46 -10.73
CA ARG A 93 -3.71 3.13 -9.94
C ARG A 93 -3.58 1.62 -9.75
N MET A 94 -2.38 1.09 -9.96
CA MET A 94 -2.05 -0.30 -9.62
C MET A 94 -1.46 -0.38 -8.22
N PHE A 95 -1.88 -1.39 -7.47
CA PHE A 95 -1.33 -1.67 -6.15
C PHE A 95 0.03 -2.39 -6.25
N ARG A 96 0.98 -2.02 -5.39
CA ARG A 96 2.32 -2.63 -5.29
C ARG A 96 2.54 -3.24 -3.91
N SER A 97 3.52 -4.13 -3.78
CA SER A 97 3.98 -4.60 -2.47
C SER A 97 4.70 -3.47 -1.69
N PRO A 98 4.93 -3.60 -0.38
CA PRO A 98 5.71 -2.61 0.38
C PRO A 98 7.17 -2.49 -0.05
N ILE A 99 7.76 -3.57 -0.57
CA ILE A 99 9.17 -3.62 -1.00
C ILE A 99 9.34 -4.36 -2.33
N LEU A 100 10.45 -4.08 -3.03
CA LEU A 100 10.76 -4.70 -4.33
C LEU A 100 10.90 -6.22 -4.25
N PHE A 101 11.55 -6.73 -3.21
CA PHE A 101 11.71 -8.17 -3.01
C PHE A 101 10.36 -8.90 -3.02
N GLU A 102 9.34 -8.33 -2.38
CA GLU A 102 8.00 -8.92 -2.38
C GLU A 102 7.33 -8.86 -3.75
N ASP A 103 7.52 -7.79 -4.53
CA ASP A 103 6.99 -7.75 -5.91
C ASP A 103 7.58 -8.88 -6.75
N VAL A 104 8.90 -9.11 -6.64
CA VAL A 104 9.59 -10.19 -7.35
C VAL A 104 9.07 -11.55 -6.88
N ALA A 105 9.00 -11.77 -5.58
CA ALA A 105 8.51 -13.02 -5.02
C ALA A 105 7.04 -13.28 -5.40
N LYS A 106 6.13 -12.29 -5.28
CA LYS A 106 4.73 -12.42 -5.69
C LYS A 106 4.56 -12.62 -7.20
N SER A 107 5.51 -12.18 -8.02
CA SER A 107 5.46 -12.37 -9.48
C SER A 107 5.97 -13.75 -9.92
N LEU A 108 6.88 -14.34 -9.15
CA LEU A 108 7.50 -15.63 -9.46
C LEU A 108 6.75 -16.80 -8.78
N LEU A 109 6.44 -16.68 -7.49
CA LEU A 109 5.92 -17.79 -6.69
C LEU A 109 4.61 -18.41 -7.20
N PRO A 110 3.61 -17.65 -7.69
CA PRO A 110 2.40 -18.25 -8.26
C PRO A 110 2.65 -19.17 -9.47
N ARG A 111 3.83 -19.09 -10.08
CA ARG A 111 4.22 -20.00 -11.18
C ARG A 111 4.79 -21.33 -10.69
N TYR A 112 5.18 -21.41 -9.43
CA TYR A 112 5.88 -22.56 -8.85
C TYR A 112 5.12 -23.21 -7.69
N CYS A 113 4.09 -22.56 -7.16
CA CYS A 113 3.17 -23.12 -6.18
C CYS A 113 1.80 -23.34 -6.85
N PRO A 114 1.44 -24.59 -7.22
CA PRO A 114 0.14 -24.92 -7.80
C PRO A 114 -1.02 -24.69 -6.82
#